data_AF-A0A183BEU8-F1
#
_entry.id   AF-A0A183BEU8-F1
#
_cell.length_a   1.000
_cell.length_b   1.000
_cell.length_c   1.000
_cell.angle_alpha   90.00
_cell.angle_beta   90.00
_cell.angle_gamma   90.00
#
_symmetry.space_group_name_H-M   'P 1'
#
loop_
_entity.id
_entity.type
_entity.pdbx_description
1 polymer ?
#
loop_
_entity_poly.entity_id
_entity_poly.type
_entity_poly.pdbx_seq_one_letter_code
_entity_poly.pdbx_strand_id
1 'polypeptide(L)'
;MSTGSPDGDLQAELIRTYMHVSEFAIPLATLFRKFAKLSFLDLPMNWTFSPPVLSILVIFYLQHCTPPQLPNLQALYQAHQSELPPGSFRKVYFNEEDLSFLTDVSLIKQYWNSDLSKYFCYFN
;
A
#
# COMPACT_ATOMS: atom_id res chain seq x y z
N MET A 1 -26.20 -3.50 2.77
CA MET A 1 -25.36 -2.29 2.69
C MET A 1 -24.93 -1.96 4.10
N SER A 2 -23.63 -2.01 4.41
CA SER A 2 -23.11 -1.57 5.70
C SER A 2 -23.09 -0.04 5.67
N THR A 3 -23.64 0.60 6.70
CA THR A 3 -23.56 2.05 6.90
C THR A 3 -22.08 2.43 6.94
N GLY A 4 -21.61 3.24 5.98
CA GLY A 4 -20.19 3.49 5.69
C GLY A 4 -19.31 3.51 6.94
N SER A 5 -18.51 2.46 7.12
CA SER A 5 -17.49 2.44 8.17
C SER A 5 -16.37 3.38 7.74
N PRO A 6 -15.99 4.37 8.56
CA PRO A 6 -14.88 5.27 8.24
C PRO A 6 -13.58 4.51 7.98
N ASP A 7 -13.40 3.34 8.61
CA ASP A 7 -12.22 2.49 8.44
C ASP A 7 -12.18 1.81 7.08
N GLY A 8 -13.35 1.47 6.53
CA GLY A 8 -13.46 0.85 5.20
C GLY A 8 -13.04 1.82 4.10
N ASP A 9 -13.39 3.09 4.23
CA ASP A 9 -13.01 4.14 3.29
C ASP A 9 -11.50 4.41 3.33
N LEU A 10 -10.91 4.46 4.53
CA LEU A 10 -9.46 4.62 4.72
C LEU A 10 -8.67 3.46 4.14
N GLN A 11 -9.10 2.22 4.41
CA GLN A 11 -8.46 1.03 3.84
C GLN A 11 -8.53 1.03 2.32
N ALA A 12 -9.69 1.41 1.74
CA ALA A 12 -9.84 1.47 0.30
C ALA A 12 -8.96 2.57 -0.32
N GLU A 13 -8.81 3.71 0.33
CA GLU A 13 -7.90 4.78 -0.08
C GLU A 13 -6.44 4.30 -0.07
N LEU A 14 -5.99 3.68 1.03
CA LEU A 14 -4.64 3.14 1.17
C LEU A 14 -4.31 2.12 0.06
N ILE A 15 -5.19 1.13 -0.15
CA ILE A 15 -5.01 0.11 -1.18
C ILE A 15 -4.98 0.78 -2.57
N ARG A 16 -5.87 1.73 -2.86
CA ARG A 16 -5.88 2.45 -4.13
C ARG A 16 -4.55 3.17 -4.36
N THR A 17 -4.00 3.84 -3.36
CA THR A 17 -2.71 4.53 -3.50
C THR A 17 -1.62 3.54 -3.87
N TYR A 18 -1.50 2.42 -3.14
CA TYR A 18 -0.51 1.37 -3.46
C TYR A 18 -0.64 0.85 -4.90
N MET A 19 -1.87 0.63 -5.37
CA MET A 19 -2.12 0.14 -6.73
C MET A 19 -1.65 1.08 -7.83
N HIS A 20 -1.54 2.39 -7.55
CA HIS A 20 -1.09 3.40 -8.53
C HIS A 20 0.40 3.75 -8.41
N VAL A 21 1.06 3.34 -7.32
CA VAL A 21 2.49 3.60 -7.13
C VAL A 21 3.35 2.74 -8.07
N SER A 22 3.01 1.47 -8.24
CA SER A 22 3.75 0.52 -9.09
C SER A 22 2.88 -0.02 -10.21
N GLU A 23 3.46 -0.13 -11.41
CA GLU A 23 2.79 -0.74 -12.57
C GLU A 23 2.53 -2.24 -12.38
N PHE A 24 3.27 -2.90 -11.48
CA PHE A 24 3.11 -4.33 -11.19
C PHE A 24 1.96 -4.63 -10.21
N ALA A 25 1.52 -3.64 -9.43
CA ALA A 25 0.56 -3.85 -8.36
C ALA A 25 -0.81 -4.31 -8.88
N ILE A 26 -1.38 -3.62 -9.87
CA ILE A 26 -2.68 -3.97 -10.46
C ILE A 26 -2.66 -5.32 -11.19
N PRO A 27 -1.70 -5.61 -12.09
CA PRO A 27 -1.62 -6.92 -12.74
C PRO A 27 -1.45 -8.06 -11.74
N LEU A 28 -0.58 -7.91 -10.75
CA LEU A 28 -0.33 -8.95 -9.76
C LEU A 28 -1.54 -9.17 -8.85
N ALA A 29 -2.20 -8.11 -8.39
CA ALA A 29 -3.44 -8.20 -7.63
C ALA A 29 -4.56 -8.88 -8.43
N THR A 30 -4.65 -8.58 -9.73
CA THR A 30 -5.62 -9.21 -10.63
C THR A 30 -5.33 -10.70 -10.82
N LEU A 31 -4.07 -11.06 -11.05
CA LEU A 31 -3.63 -12.45 -11.19
C LEU A 31 -3.92 -13.23 -9.91
N PHE A 32 -3.50 -12.70 -8.76
CA PHE A 32 -3.66 -13.35 -7.46
C PHE A 32 -5.14 -13.51 -7.09
N ARG A 33 -5.99 -12.55 -7.44
CA ARG A 33 -7.44 -12.65 -7.27
C ARG A 33 -8.05 -13.74 -8.14
N LYS A 34 -7.63 -13.87 -9.41
CA LYS A 34 -8.09 -14.96 -10.28
C LYS A 34 -7.64 -16.31 -9.75
N PHE A 35 -6.39 -16.41 -9.32
CA PHE A 35 -5.84 -17.61 -8.70
C PHE A 35 -6.64 -18.00 -7.45
N ALA A 36 -6.86 -17.06 -6.52
CA ALA A 36 -7.63 -17.31 -5.31
C ALA A 36 -9.04 -17.84 -5.60
N LYS A 37 -9.73 -17.30 -6.62
CA LYS A 37 -11.03 -17.81 -7.07
C LYS A 37 -10.98 -19.25 -7.55
N LEU A 38 -10.00 -19.59 -8.39
CA LEU A 38 -9.83 -20.94 -8.93
C LEU A 38 -9.46 -21.95 -7.84
N SER A 39 -8.74 -21.49 -6.81
CA SER A 39 -8.32 -22.30 -5.66
C SER A 39 -9.30 -22.27 -4.49
N PHE A 40 -10.46 -21.61 -4.62
CA PHE A 40 -11.47 -21.44 -3.56
C PHE A 40 -10.93 -20.78 -2.27
N LEU A 41 -9.96 -19.87 -2.41
CA LEU A 41 -9.31 -19.14 -1.32
C LEU A 41 -9.97 -17.78 -1.00
N ASP A 42 -11.05 -17.41 -1.71
CA ASP A 42 -11.75 -16.13 -1.56
C ASP A 42 -13.21 -16.26 -1.05
N LEU A 43 -13.47 -17.27 -0.23
CA LEU A 43 -14.76 -17.58 0.40
C LEU A 43 -14.69 -17.32 1.92
N PRO A 44 -15.01 -16.10 2.39
CA PRO A 44 -14.94 -15.75 3.82
C PRO A 44 -15.80 -16.67 4.71
N MET A 45 -16.93 -17.13 4.18
CA MET A 45 -17.85 -18.05 4.87
C MET A 45 -17.25 -19.45 5.09
N ASN A 46 -16.15 -19.77 4.40
CA ASN A 46 -15.42 -21.02 4.52
C ASN A 46 -14.07 -20.84 5.22
N TRP A 47 -13.90 -19.79 6.04
CA TRP A 47 -12.64 -19.49 6.75
C TRP A 47 -11.45 -19.16 5.85
N THR A 48 -11.70 -18.74 4.61
CA THR A 48 -10.64 -18.31 3.68
C THR A 48 -10.57 -16.78 3.58
N PHE A 49 -9.67 -16.24 2.74
CA PHE A 49 -9.35 -14.81 2.77
C PHE A 49 -10.49 -13.94 2.26
N SER A 50 -10.66 -12.77 2.88
CA SER A 50 -11.53 -11.74 2.32
C SER A 50 -10.86 -11.06 1.12
N PRO A 51 -11.63 -10.56 0.13
CA PRO A 51 -11.07 -9.90 -1.05
C PRO A 51 -10.03 -8.79 -0.78
N PRO A 52 -10.19 -7.88 0.22
CA PRO A 52 -9.16 -6.88 0.51
C PRO A 52 -7.87 -7.47 1.08
N VAL A 53 -7.93 -8.62 1.77
CA VAL A 53 -6.73 -9.29 2.29
C VAL A 53 -5.81 -9.75 1.16
N LEU A 54 -6.37 -10.20 0.03
CA LEU A 54 -5.57 -10.57 -1.14
C LEU A 54 -4.77 -9.37 -1.69
N SER A 55 -5.36 -8.18 -1.72
CA SER A 55 -4.67 -6.96 -2.12
C SER A 55 -3.54 -6.60 -1.15
N ILE A 56 -3.78 -6.76 0.17
CA ILE A 56 -2.77 -6.51 1.20
C ILE A 56 -1.60 -7.48 1.07
N LEU A 57 -1.86 -8.77 0.81
CA LEU A 57 -0.80 -9.76 0.58
C LEU A 57 0.08 -9.41 -0.62
N VAL A 58 -0.52 -8.91 -1.69
CA VAL A 58 0.23 -8.46 -2.88
C VAL A 58 1.08 -7.24 -2.57
N ILE A 59 0.54 -6.26 -1.83
CA ILE A 59 1.29 -5.08 -1.39
C ILE A 59 2.49 -5.52 -0.53
N PHE A 60 2.24 -6.37 0.47
CA PHE A 60 3.28 -6.90 1.35
C PHE A 60 4.37 -7.64 0.58
N TYR A 61 3.99 -8.50 -0.36
CA TYR A 61 4.93 -9.20 -1.23
C TYR A 61 5.82 -8.23 -2.02
N LEU A 62 5.23 -7.22 -2.67
CA LEU A 62 5.96 -6.23 -3.46
C LEU A 62 6.89 -5.35 -2.61
N GLN A 63 6.54 -5.11 -1.34
CA GLN A 63 7.42 -4.41 -0.38
C GLN A 63 8.64 -5.25 0.02
N HIS A 64 8.54 -6.58 0.01
CA HIS A 64 9.62 -7.50 0.42
C HIS A 64 10.45 -8.04 -0.77
N CYS A 65 10.15 -7.62 -2.01
CA CYS A 65 10.99 -7.94 -3.16
C CYS A 65 12.40 -7.35 -3.01
N THR A 66 13.39 -7.95 -3.70
CA THR A 66 14.74 -7.40 -3.81
C THR A 66 15.07 -7.16 -5.29
N PRO A 67 15.10 -5.89 -5.77
CA PRO A 67 14.80 -4.66 -5.03
C PRO A 67 13.30 -4.48 -4.74
N PRO A 68 12.93 -3.71 -3.70
CA PRO A 68 11.53 -3.50 -3.31
C PRO A 68 10.77 -2.76 -4.42
N GLN A 69 9.59 -3.28 -4.77
CA GLN A 69 8.75 -2.76 -5.86
C GLN A 69 7.67 -1.79 -5.38
N LEU A 70 7.45 -1.72 -4.06
CA LEU A 70 6.59 -0.74 -3.42
C LEU A 70 7.26 -0.18 -2.16
N PRO A 71 7.07 1.12 -1.85
CA PRO A 71 7.45 1.71 -0.58
C PRO A 71 6.56 1.26 0.57
N ASN A 72 7.01 1.50 1.80
CA ASN A 72 6.10 1.64 2.94
C ASN A 72 5.62 3.10 3.01
N LEU A 73 4.33 3.35 2.74
CA LEU A 73 3.78 4.71 2.65
C LEU A 73 3.78 5.44 4.00
N GLN A 74 3.57 4.71 5.09
CA GLN A 74 3.63 5.25 6.45
C GLN A 74 5.06 5.63 6.81
N ALA A 75 6.04 4.78 6.50
CA ALA A 75 7.45 5.09 6.73
C ALA A 75 7.91 6.31 5.91
N LEU A 76 7.48 6.40 4.63
CA LEU A 76 7.75 7.58 3.79
C LEU A 76 7.13 8.86 4.35
N TYR A 77 5.89 8.78 4.85
CA TYR A 77 5.22 9.90 5.50
C TYR A 77 6.00 10.39 6.72
N GLN A 78 6.38 9.47 7.62
CA GLN A 78 7.13 9.81 8.83
C GLN A 78 8.50 10.42 8.50
N ALA A 79 9.18 9.93 7.47
CA ALA A 79 10.49 10.43 7.06
C ALA A 79 10.45 11.87 6.50
N HIS A 80 9.33 12.29 5.89
CA HIS A 80 9.22 13.59 5.20
C HIS A 80 8.16 14.52 5.81
N GLN A 81 7.63 14.19 6.99
CA GLN A 81 6.46 14.86 7.58
C GLN A 81 6.57 16.40 7.61
N SER A 82 7.77 16.95 7.84
CA SER A 82 8.04 18.39 7.90
C SER A 82 7.99 19.12 6.55
N GLU A 83 8.10 18.39 5.44
CA GLU A 83 8.25 18.96 4.08
C GLU A 83 7.03 18.70 3.19
N LEU A 84 6.02 17.99 3.69
CA LEU A 84 4.88 17.58 2.89
C LEU A 84 3.89 18.73 2.63
N PRO A 85 3.49 18.96 1.37
CA PRO A 85 2.48 19.96 1.06
C PRO A 85 1.11 19.53 1.59
N PRO A 86 0.23 20.48 1.97
CA PRO A 86 -1.13 20.18 2.40
C PRO A 86 -1.89 19.37 1.34
N GLY A 87 -2.60 18.33 1.76
CA GLY A 87 -3.41 17.47 0.87
C GLY A 87 -2.66 16.32 0.20
N SER A 88 -1.34 16.20 0.40
CA SER A 88 -0.54 15.07 -0.12
C SER A 88 -0.56 13.82 0.76
N PHE A 89 -1.25 13.87 1.90
CA PHE A 89 -1.30 12.80 2.89
C PHE A 89 -2.66 12.72 3.57
N ARG A 90 -2.96 11.54 4.10
CA ARG A 90 -4.14 11.27 4.93
C ARG A 90 -3.72 11.15 6.38
N LYS A 91 -4.34 11.96 7.27
CA LYS A 91 -4.15 11.82 8.71
C LYS A 91 -4.99 10.67 9.25
N VAL A 92 -4.36 9.71 9.91
CA VAL A 92 -5.02 8.57 10.54
C VAL A 92 -4.38 8.32 11.90
N TYR A 93 -5.18 8.34 12.95
CA TYR A 93 -4.75 7.98 14.29
C TYR A 93 -5.55 6.78 14.77
N PHE A 94 -4.87 5.76 15.26
CA PHE A 94 -5.50 4.57 15.81
C PHE A 94 -4.80 4.21 17.12
N ASN A 95 -5.55 4.13 18.22
CA ASN A 95 -4.99 3.86 19.55
C ASN A 95 -3.77 4.74 19.90
N GLU A 96 -3.86 6.05 19.62
CA GLU A 96 -2.77 7.03 19.84
C GLU A 96 -1.54 6.86 18.93
N GLU A 97 -1.52 5.87 18.05
CA GLU A 97 -0.48 5.71 17.03
C GLU A 97 -0.82 6.49 15.76
N ASP A 98 0.20 7.16 15.19
CA ASP A 98 0.09 7.86 13.93
C ASP A 98 0.30 6.88 12.75
N LEU A 99 -0.82 6.50 12.14
CA LEU A 99 -0.88 5.63 10.95
C LEU A 99 -1.10 6.44 9.67
N SER A 100 -0.80 7.74 9.70
CA SER A 100 -0.90 8.61 8.54
C SER A 100 -0.02 8.12 7.38
N PHE A 101 -0.49 8.33 6.16
CA PHE A 101 0.17 7.85 4.96
C PHE A 101 0.06 8.84 3.81
N LEU A 102 1.03 8.79 2.89
CA LEU A 102 1.01 9.59 1.67
C LEU A 102 -0.08 9.12 0.70
N THR A 103 -0.75 10.07 0.08
CA THR A 103 -1.80 9.82 -0.93
C THR A 103 -1.37 10.26 -2.33
N ASP A 104 -0.48 11.24 -2.44
CA ASP A 104 0.02 11.74 -3.73
C ASP A 104 1.07 10.81 -4.34
N VAL A 105 0.68 10.10 -5.40
CA VAL A 105 1.52 9.14 -6.13
C VAL A 105 2.78 9.79 -6.73
N SER A 106 2.71 11.05 -7.16
CA SER A 106 3.85 11.74 -7.77
C SER A 106 4.92 12.02 -6.72
N LEU A 107 4.51 12.50 -5.55
CA LEU A 107 5.39 12.74 -4.41
C LEU A 107 5.95 11.43 -3.86
N ILE A 108 5.13 10.38 -3.76
CA ILE A 108 5.60 9.05 -3.33
C ILE A 108 6.74 8.57 -4.23
N LYS A 109 6.59 8.67 -5.55
CA LYS A 109 7.64 8.28 -6.50
C LYS A 109 8.90 9.13 -6.36
N GLN A 110 8.75 10.44 -6.15
CA GLN A 110 9.87 11.36 -5.95
C GLN A 110 10.70 11.00 -4.70
N TYR A 111 10.04 10.85 -3.54
CA TYR A 111 10.72 10.52 -2.29
C TYR A 111 11.30 9.10 -2.31
N TRP A 112 10.57 8.14 -2.87
CA TRP A 112 11.04 6.76 -2.97
C TRP A 112 12.28 6.62 -3.84
N ASN A 113 12.33 7.26 -5.01
CA ASN A 113 13.51 7.23 -5.88
C ASN A 113 14.72 7.87 -5.20
N SER A 114 14.49 8.94 -4.43
CA SER A 114 15.54 9.60 -3.64
C SER A 114 16.11 8.67 -2.55
N ASP A 115 15.25 7.92 -1.85
CA ASP A 115 15.71 6.94 -0.86
C ASP A 115 16.39 5.72 -1.51
N LEU A 116 15.86 5.20 -2.62
CA LEU A 116 16.51 4.12 -3.37
C LEU A 116 17.93 4.49 -3.81
N SER A 117 18.17 5.74 -4.22
CA SER A 117 19.51 6.21 -4.58
C SER A 117 20.51 6.06 -3.42
N LYS A 118 20.07 6.19 -2.16
CA LYS A 118 20.92 5.98 -0.98
C LYS A 118 21.33 4.51 -0.85
N TYR A 119 20.46 3.56 -1.22
CA TYR A 119 20.75 2.13 -1.19
C TYR A 119 21.63 1.67 -2.37
N PHE A 120 21.50 2.30 -3.55
CA PHE A 120 22.35 1.99 -4.71
C PHE A 120 23.79 2.52 -4.60
N CYS A 121 24.04 3.54 -3.77
CA CYS A 121 25.39 4.06 -3.52
C CYS A 121 26.30 3.10 -2.71
N TYR A 122 25.78 2.01 -2.14
CA TYR A 122 26.57 1.00 -1.41
C TYR A 122 27.10 -0.15 -2.30
N PHE A 123 26.90 -0.07 -3.62
CA PHE A 123 27.32 -1.09 -4.58
C PHE A 123 28.32 -0.60 -5.65
N ASN A 124 28.99 0.54 -5.43
CA ASN A 124 30.12 0.99 -6.26
C ASN A 124 31.40 1.11 -5.45
#